data_AF-A0A0G9JQ66-F1
#
_entry.id   AF-A0A0G9JQ66-F1
#
_cell.length_a   1.000
_cell.length_b   1.000
_cell.length_c   1.000
_cell.angle_alpha   90.00
_cell.angle_beta   90.00
_cell.angle_gamma   90.00
#
_symmetry.space_group_name_H-M   'P 1'
#
loop_
_entity.id
_entity.type
_entity.pdbx_description
1 polymer ?
#
loop_
_entity_poly.entity_id
_entity_poly.type
_entity_poly.pdbx_seq_one_letter_code
_entity_poly.pdbx_strand_id
1 'polypeptide(L)'
;MDIELEKIKAQQQNVILAYILWWFLGIFGAHRFYTGQSKGWLYIVLTIIAFLTIYIFIGIFIFIGLAIWWIFDGFKLHKIVKENNLEMLNNYQKNNSNV
;
A
#
# COMPACT_ATOMS: atom_id res chain seq x y z
N MET A 1 -13.88 21.21 19.25
CA MET A 1 -12.49 20.72 19.16
C MET A 1 -12.44 19.20 19.03
N ASP A 2 -13.48 18.49 19.48
CA ASP A 2 -13.45 17.02 19.65
C ASP A 2 -13.86 16.25 18.38
N ILE A 3 -14.74 16.86 17.57
CA ILE A 3 -15.31 16.23 16.36
C ILE A 3 -14.24 15.99 15.27
N GLU A 4 -13.31 16.93 15.07
CA GLU A 4 -12.28 16.80 14.02
C GLU A 4 -11.27 15.71 14.35
N LEU A 5 -10.89 15.58 15.64
CA LEU A 5 -10.01 14.50 16.09
C LEU A 5 -10.67 13.12 15.95
N GLU A 6 -11.98 13.03 16.22
CA GLU A 6 -12.75 11.80 16.04
C GLU A 6 -12.81 11.37 14.56
N LYS A 7 -13.05 12.31 13.64
CA LYS A 7 -13.00 12.04 12.19
C LYS A 7 -11.65 11.49 11.76
N ILE A 8 -10.54 12.06 12.24
CA ILE A 8 -9.20 11.60 11.88
C ILE A 8 -8.95 10.17 12.37
N LYS A 9 -9.35 9.85 13.60
CA LYS A 9 -9.26 8.48 14.13
C LYS A 9 -10.07 7.50 13.28
N ALA A 10 -11.26 7.88 12.82
CA ALA A 10 -12.08 7.06 11.93
C ALA A 10 -11.46 6.88 10.53
N GLN A 11 -10.66 7.86 10.07
CA GLN A 11 -9.97 7.82 8.78
C GLN A 11 -8.62 7.10 8.81
N GLN A 12 -8.16 6.64 9.99
CA GLN A 12 -6.90 5.89 10.10
C GLN A 12 -6.97 4.57 9.34
N GLN A 13 -5.90 4.28 8.61
CA GLN A 13 -5.73 3.04 7.88
C GLN A 13 -5.55 1.86 8.85
N ASN A 14 -6.20 0.73 8.55
CA ASN A 14 -6.08 -0.48 9.34
C ASN A 14 -4.98 -1.39 8.76
N VAL A 15 -3.95 -1.68 9.56
CA VAL A 15 -2.84 -2.58 9.21
C VAL A 15 -3.35 -3.96 8.79
N ILE A 16 -4.33 -4.51 9.50
CA ILE A 16 -4.87 -5.86 9.23
C ILE A 16 -5.53 -5.87 7.86
N LEU A 17 -6.34 -4.85 7.56
CA LEU A 17 -6.97 -4.72 6.25
C LEU A 17 -5.93 -4.59 5.14
N ALA A 18 -4.87 -3.81 5.37
CA ALA A 18 -3.75 -3.71 4.43
C ALA A 18 -3.11 -5.09 4.15
N TYR A 19 -2.89 -5.91 5.19
CA TYR A 19 -2.35 -7.27 5.02
C TYR A 19 -3.31 -8.22 4.30
N ILE A 20 -4.62 -8.11 4.55
CA ILE A 20 -5.63 -8.87 3.80
C ILE A 20 -5.58 -8.51 2.31
N LEU A 21 -5.52 -7.21 1.98
CA LEU A 21 -5.39 -6.76 0.60
C LEU A 21 -4.07 -7.21 -0.03
N TRP A 22 -2.98 -7.21 0.74
CA TRP A 22 -1.68 -7.69 0.29
C TRP A 22 -1.68 -9.19 -0.02
N TRP A 23 -2.37 -10.01 0.80
CA TRP A 23 -2.43 -11.46 0.58
C TRP A 23 -3.34 -11.84 -0.59
N PHE A 24 -4.57 -11.30 -0.62
CA PHE A 24 -5.57 -11.69 -1.63
C PHE A 24 -5.42 -10.96 -2.96
N LEU A 25 -5.07 -9.67 -2.93
CA LEU A 25 -4.96 -8.81 -4.12
C LEU A 25 -3.53 -8.27 -4.32
N GLY A 26 -2.51 -8.88 -3.70
CA GLY A 26 -1.12 -8.42 -3.79
C GLY A 26 -0.54 -8.45 -5.20
N ILE A 27 -0.93 -9.43 -6.02
CA ILE A 27 -0.49 -9.57 -7.42
C ILE A 27 -1.06 -8.43 -8.28
N PHE A 28 -2.22 -7.90 -7.91
CA PHE A 28 -2.84 -6.73 -8.53
C PHE A 28 -2.35 -5.40 -7.93
N GLY A 29 -1.57 -5.44 -6.85
CA GLY A 29 -1.05 -4.25 -6.17
C GLY A 29 -2.06 -3.49 -5.32
N ALA A 30 -3.19 -4.10 -4.93
CA ALA A 30 -4.26 -3.40 -4.19
C ALA A 30 -3.81 -2.82 -2.85
N HIS A 31 -2.84 -3.46 -2.17
CA HIS A 31 -2.26 -2.95 -0.92
C HIS A 31 -1.60 -1.57 -1.08
N ARG A 32 -1.02 -1.28 -2.27
CA ARG A 32 -0.44 0.02 -2.60
C ARG A 32 -1.49 1.08 -2.87
N PHE A 33 -2.60 0.71 -3.52
CA PHE A 33 -3.74 1.61 -3.70
C PHE A 33 -4.41 1.97 -2.37
N TYR A 34 -4.60 1.00 -1.48
CA TYR A 34 -5.17 1.23 -0.15
C TYR A 34 -4.29 2.16 0.71
N THR A 35 -2.98 2.02 0.63
CA THR A 35 -2.03 2.85 1.38
C THR A 35 -1.72 4.20 0.70
N GLY A 36 -2.41 4.55 -0.40
CA GLY A 36 -2.24 5.83 -1.09
C GLY A 36 -0.92 5.96 -1.87
N GLN A 37 -0.20 4.86 -2.09
CA GLN A 37 1.07 4.89 -2.81
C GLN A 37 0.85 5.02 -4.31
N SER A 38 1.30 6.13 -4.89
CA SER A 38 1.19 6.44 -6.34
C SER A 38 1.76 5.36 -7.26
N LYS A 39 2.70 4.54 -6.79
CA LYS A 39 3.36 3.46 -7.57
C LYS A 39 2.59 2.13 -7.63
N GLY A 40 1.32 2.08 -7.21
CA GLY A 40 0.49 0.86 -7.26
C GLY A 40 0.30 0.29 -8.68
N TRP A 41 0.26 1.16 -9.70
CA TRP A 41 0.08 0.78 -11.10
C TRP A 41 1.20 -0.11 -11.67
N LEU A 42 2.40 -0.08 -11.08
CA LEU A 42 3.51 -0.92 -11.52
C LEU A 42 3.19 -2.41 -11.40
N TYR A 43 2.45 -2.83 -10.37
CA TYR A 43 2.05 -4.24 -10.24
C TYR A 43 1.15 -4.68 -11.39
N ILE A 44 0.22 -3.82 -11.81
CA ILE A 44 -0.69 -4.11 -12.93
C ILE A 44 0.11 -4.25 -14.22
N VAL A 45 1.01 -3.30 -14.50
CA VAL A 45 1.83 -3.31 -15.73
C VAL A 45 2.77 -4.51 -15.76
N LEU A 46 3.47 -4.80 -14.67
CA LEU A 46 4.39 -5.95 -14.61
C LEU A 46 3.64 -7.28 -14.70
N THR A 47 2.47 -7.41 -14.07
CA THR A 47 1.65 -8.63 -14.17
C THR A 47 1.16 -8.85 -15.59
N ILE A 48 0.75 -7.79 -16.32
CA ILE A 48 0.36 -7.89 -17.74
C ILE A 48 1.55 -8.33 -18.59
N ILE A 49 2.73 -7.71 -18.41
CA ILE A 49 3.95 -8.06 -19.15
C ILE A 49 4.37 -9.51 -18.84
N ALA A 50 4.31 -9.93 -17.57
CA ALA A 50 4.64 -11.29 -17.16
C ALA A 50 3.72 -12.32 -17.83
N PHE A 51 2.42 -12.04 -17.90
CA PHE A 51 1.45 -12.88 -18.62
C PHE A 51 1.71 -12.94 -20.13
N LEU A 52 2.05 -11.81 -20.75
CA LEU A 52 2.32 -11.75 -22.19
C LEU A 52 3.58 -12.53 -22.59
N THR A 53 4.59 -12.51 -21.71
CA THR A 53 5.91 -13.10 -21.96
C THR A 53 6.08 -14.51 -21.39
N ILE A 54 5.01 -15.10 -20.82
CA ILE A 54 5.07 -16.44 -20.21
C ILE A 54 5.40 -17.54 -21.23
N TYR A 55 4.96 -17.38 -22.48
CA TYR A 55 5.19 -18.34 -23.57
C TYR A 55 6.67 -18.49 -23.98
N ILE A 56 7.51 -17.50 -23.62
CA ILE A 56 8.94 -17.48 -23.95
C ILE A 56 9.78 -17.85 -22.70
N PHE A 57 9.15 -18.36 -21.63
CA PHE A 57 9.75 -18.63 -20.31
C PHE A 57 10.34 -17.40 -19.60
N ILE A 58 10.46 -16.23 -20.25
CA ILE A 58 10.85 -14.95 -19.63
C ILE A 58 9.89 -14.55 -18.51
N GLY A 59 8.59 -14.82 -18.68
CA GLY A 59 7.58 -14.46 -17.68
C GLY A 59 7.87 -15.07 -16.30
N ILE A 60 8.52 -16.23 -16.24
CA ILE A 60 8.87 -16.91 -14.97
C ILE A 60 9.87 -16.08 -14.15
N PHE A 61 10.90 -15.51 -14.80
CA PHE A 61 11.87 -14.64 -14.11
C PHE A 61 11.20 -13.37 -13.58
N ILE A 62 10.23 -12.82 -14.33
CA ILE A 62 9.45 -11.66 -13.89
C ILE A 62 8.57 -12.02 -12.69
N PHE A 63 7.93 -13.19 -12.69
CA PHE A 63 7.15 -13.68 -11.55
C PHE A 63 8.00 -13.89 -10.30
N ILE A 64 9.23 -14.39 -10.43
CA ILE A 64 10.17 -14.51 -9.30
C ILE A 64 10.52 -13.12 -8.74
N GLY A 65 10.83 -12.16 -9.62
CA GLY A 65 11.07 -10.77 -9.21
C GLY A 65 9.87 -10.14 -8.51
N LEU A 66 8.66 -10.35 -9.04
CA LEU A 66 7.40 -9.90 -8.42
C LEU A 66 7.17 -10.56 -7.06
N ALA A 67 7.46 -11.85 -6.91
CA ALA A 67 7.32 -12.57 -5.64
C ALA A 67 8.27 -12.01 -4.57
N ILE A 68 9.53 -11.75 -4.92
CA ILE A 68 10.50 -11.12 -4.02
C ILE A 68 10.04 -9.72 -3.64
N TRP A 69 9.60 -8.91 -4.61
CA TRP A 69 9.09 -7.58 -4.35
C TRP A 69 7.85 -7.60 -3.46
N TRP A 70 6.93 -8.55 -3.71
CA TRP A 70 5.73 -8.75 -2.90
C TRP A 70 6.06 -9.04 -1.43
N ILE A 71 7.08 -9.86 -1.15
CA ILE A 71 7.57 -10.12 0.22
C ILE A 71 8.12 -8.84 0.87
N PHE A 72 8.97 -8.09 0.15
CA PHE A 72 9.51 -6.82 0.66
C PHE A 72 8.41 -5.80 0.96
N ASP A 73 7.35 -5.78 0.16
CA ASP A 73 6.20 -4.91 0.38
C ASP A 73 5.46 -5.31 1.67
N GLY A 74 5.31 -6.59 1.96
CA GLY A 74 4.70 -7.07 3.22
C GLY A 74 5.41 -6.54 4.47
N PHE A 75 6.75 -6.47 4.45
CA PHE A 75 7.54 -5.88 5.54
C PHE A 75 7.37 -4.35 5.61
N LYS A 76 7.33 -3.67 4.46
CA LYS A 76 7.16 -2.21 4.41
C LYS A 76 5.75 -1.76 4.79
N LEU A 77 4.76 -2.62 4.61
CA LEU A 77 3.34 -2.28 4.76
C LEU A 77 3.01 -1.76 6.17
N HIS A 78 3.52 -2.43 7.20
CA HIS A 78 3.32 -2.00 8.59
C HIS A 78 3.86 -0.59 8.83
N LYS A 79 5.05 -0.31 8.30
CA LYS A 79 5.70 1.00 8.42
C LYS A 79 4.88 2.09 7.73
N ILE A 80 4.42 1.83 6.51
CA ILE A 80 3.67 2.81 5.70
C ILE A 80 2.32 3.15 6.35
N VAL A 81 1.57 2.14 6.80
CA VAL A 81 0.29 2.39 7.48
C VAL A 81 0.49 3.21 8.76
N LYS A 82 1.54 2.90 9.53
CA LYS A 82 1.87 3.65 10.74
C LYS A 82 2.26 5.10 10.43
N GLU A 83 3.10 5.31 9.42
CA GLU A 83 3.54 6.65 9.00
C GLU A 83 2.37 7.50 8.51
N ASN A 84 1.50 6.95 7.66
CA ASN A 84 0.30 7.65 7.17
C ASN A 84 -0.63 8.08 8.32
N ASN A 85 -0.86 7.19 9.29
CA ASN A 85 -1.72 7.49 10.44
C ASN A 85 -1.10 8.56 11.36
N LEU A 86 0.23 8.54 11.54
CA LEU A 86 0.95 9.56 12.31
C LEU A 86 0.96 10.91 11.61
N GLU A 87 1.12 10.93 10.28
CA GLU A 87 1.10 12.15 9.49
C GLU A 87 -0.25 12.87 9.59
N MET A 88 -1.37 12.12 9.52
CA MET A 88 -2.72 12.66 9.71
C MET A 88 -2.88 13.35 11.08
N LEU A 89 -2.33 12.77 12.14
CA LEU A 89 -2.37 13.34 13.49
C LEU A 89 -1.47 14.58 13.60
N ASN A 90 -0.25 14.52 13.07
CA ASN A 90 0.69 15.64 13.09
C ASN A 90 0.15 16.84 12.32
N ASN A 91 -0.48 16.61 11.16
CA ASN A 91 -1.10 17.67 10.36
C ASN A 91 -2.26 18.34 11.10
N TYR A 92 -3.07 17.57 11.82
CA TYR A 92 -4.12 18.11 12.68
C TYR A 92 -3.56 18.95 13.83
N GLN A 93 -2.56 18.44 14.54
CA GLN A 93 -1.92 19.16 15.63
C GLN A 93 -1.32 20.49 15.14
N LYS A 94 -0.60 20.46 14.02
CA LYS A 94 -0.01 21.64 13.39
C LYS A 94 -1.07 22.67 13.00
N ASN A 95 -2.19 22.23 12.40
CA ASN A 95 -3.25 23.14 12.01
C ASN A 95 -3.98 23.74 13.22
N ASN A 96 -4.16 22.96 14.30
CA ASN A 96 -4.81 23.43 15.53
C ASN A 96 -3.89 24.29 16.41
N SER A 97 -2.56 24.22 16.25
CA SER A 97 -1.61 25.08 16.97
C SER A 97 -1.39 26.44 16.31
N ASN A 98 -1.78 26.59 15.04
CA ASN A 98 -1.61 27.82 14.26
C ASN A 98 -2.88 28.70 14.24
N VAL A 99 -3.92 28.31 14.97
CA VAL A 99 -5.22 29.00 15.13
C VAL A 99 -5.34 29.42 16.59
#